data_AF-A0AAW7ZMK2-F1
#
_entry.id   AF-A0AAW7ZMK2-F1
#
_cell.length_a   1.000
_cell.length_b   1.000
_cell.length_c   1.000
_cell.angle_alpha   90.00
_cell.angle_beta   90.00
_cell.angle_gamma   90.00
#
_symmetry.space_group_name_H-M   'P 1'
#
loop_
_entity.id
_entity.type
_entity.pdbx_description
1 polymer ?
#
loop_
_entity_poly.entity_id
_entity_poly.type
_entity_poly.pdbx_seq_one_letter_code
_entity_poly.pdbx_strand_id
1 'polypeptide(L)'
;MKLTENTQYVTVAEYRSCITLLRTYKDALYGCCNNDERQSWRARALNHLSKATSFHCHRAKPADFRQFKSACQQLQHSINSVSREGQLINVA
;
A
#
# COMPACT_ATOMS: atom_id res chain seq x y z
N MET A 1 -2.95 16.85 14.69
CA MET A 1 -2.19 15.97 13.78
C MET A 1 -0.94 16.72 13.35
N LYS A 2 0.25 16.27 13.76
CA LYS A 2 1.50 16.88 13.29
C LYS A 2 1.69 16.47 11.82
N LEU A 3 1.66 17.43 10.90
CA LEU A 3 2.14 17.19 9.54
C LEU A 3 3.62 16.83 9.67
N THR A 4 3.98 15.61 9.32
CA THR A 4 5.38 15.26 9.09
C THR A 4 5.83 15.99 7.82
N GLU A 5 7.08 16.44 7.79
CA GLU A 5 7.68 17.38 6.81
C GLU A 5 7.63 16.92 5.34
N ASN A 6 6.97 15.81 5.02
CA ASN A 6 6.94 15.20 3.70
C ASN A 6 5.51 15.03 3.13
N THR A 7 4.56 15.85 3.57
CA THR A 7 3.17 15.81 3.09
C THR A 7 3.08 16.27 1.63
N GLN A 8 2.64 15.38 0.73
CA GLN A 8 2.43 15.66 -0.68
C GLN A 8 0.93 15.89 -0.96
N TYR A 9 0.58 17.10 -1.40
CA TYR A 9 -0.78 17.37 -1.85
C TYR A 9 -0.99 16.88 -3.28
N VAL A 10 -2.06 16.11 -3.47
CA VAL A 10 -2.39 15.48 -4.76
C VAL A 10 -3.81 15.80 -5.20
N THR A 11 -4.05 15.74 -6.51
CA THR A 11 -5.38 15.83 -7.09
C THR A 11 -6.25 14.63 -6.70
N VAL A 12 -7.58 14.76 -6.86
CA VAL A 12 -8.50 13.64 -6.59
C VAL A 12 -8.22 12.46 -7.52
N ALA A 13 -7.83 12.73 -8.78
CA ALA A 13 -7.48 11.70 -9.75
C ALA A 13 -6.25 10.91 -9.30
N GLU A 14 -5.16 11.59 -8.94
CA GLU A 14 -3.94 10.94 -8.42
C GLU A 14 -4.22 10.18 -7.12
N TYR A 15 -5.05 10.72 -6.23
CA TYR A 15 -5.44 10.04 -5.00
C TYR A 15 -6.15 8.71 -5.30
N ARG A 16 -7.10 8.70 -6.23
CA ARG A 16 -7.80 7.48 -6.66
C ARG A 16 -6.91 6.50 -7.42
N SER A 17 -6.00 7.01 -8.24
CA SER A 17 -4.98 6.19 -8.89
C SER A 17 -4.08 5.51 -7.86
N CYS A 18 -3.71 6.20 -6.78
CA CYS A 18 -2.96 5.62 -5.67
C CYS A 18 -3.75 4.47 -5.00
N ILE A 19 -5.05 4.64 -4.75
CA ILE A 19 -5.91 3.56 -4.22
C ILE A 19 -5.87 2.32 -5.12
N THR A 20 -6.00 2.54 -6.43
CA THR A 20 -5.95 1.45 -7.42
C THR A 20 -4.60 0.75 -7.39
N LEU A 21 -3.51 1.50 -7.39
CA LEU A 21 -2.15 0.98 -7.34
C LEU A 21 -1.89 0.15 -6.08
N LEU A 22 -2.34 0.61 -4.90
CA LEU A 22 -2.20 -0.16 -3.65
C LEU A 22 -2.89 -1.53 -3.73
N ARG A 23 -4.08 -1.59 -4.35
CA ARG A 23 -4.81 -2.84 -4.59
C ARG A 23 -4.07 -3.74 -5.58
N THR A 24 -3.57 -3.18 -6.68
CA THR A 24 -2.76 -3.92 -7.66
C THR A 24 -1.52 -4.54 -7.01
N TYR A 25 -0.81 -3.81 -6.14
CA TYR A 25 0.31 -4.37 -5.39
C TYR A 25 -0.13 -5.48 -4.45
N LYS A 26 -1.28 -5.35 -3.78
CA LYS A 26 -1.82 -6.43 -2.93
C LYS A 26 -2.06 -7.69 -3.76
N ASP A 27 -2.72 -7.57 -4.90
CA ASP A 27 -3.08 -8.70 -5.75
C ASP A 27 -1.84 -9.33 -6.43
N ALA A 28 -0.79 -8.55 -6.69
CA ALA A 28 0.47 -9.04 -7.26
C ALA A 28 1.17 -10.11 -6.39
N LEU A 29 0.88 -10.18 -5.08
CA LEU A 29 1.42 -11.23 -4.20
C LEU A 29 1.05 -12.64 -4.69
N TYR A 30 -0.18 -12.81 -5.19
CA TYR A 30 -0.67 -14.11 -5.67
C TYR A 30 0.09 -14.61 -6.90
N GLY A 31 0.77 -13.73 -7.62
CA GLY A 31 1.62 -14.08 -8.76
C GLY A 31 3.05 -14.47 -8.38
N CYS A 32 3.46 -14.33 -7.12
CA CYS A 32 4.81 -14.69 -6.68
C CYS A 32 4.94 -16.20 -6.40
N CYS A 33 5.76 -16.87 -7.18
CA CYS A 33 5.96 -18.32 -7.18
C CYS A 33 7.07 -18.77 -6.20
N ASN A 34 8.03 -17.91 -5.89
CA ASN A 34 9.15 -18.24 -5.01
C ASN A 34 9.43 -17.16 -3.95
N ASN A 35 10.37 -17.44 -3.05
CA ASN A 35 10.70 -16.54 -1.95
C ASN A 35 11.38 -15.25 -2.45
N ASP A 36 12.23 -15.30 -3.47
CA ASP A 36 12.92 -14.13 -4.02
C ASP A 36 11.92 -13.13 -4.66
N GLU A 37 10.91 -13.66 -5.36
CA GLU A 37 9.81 -12.88 -5.90
C GLU A 37 8.97 -12.25 -4.80
N ARG A 38 8.62 -13.02 -3.76
CA ARG A 38 7.89 -12.50 -2.59
C ARG A 38 8.69 -11.46 -1.82
N GLN A 39 9.99 -11.64 -1.67
CA GLN A 39 10.89 -10.66 -1.06
C GLN A 39 10.93 -9.37 -1.88
N SER A 40 11.13 -9.48 -3.19
CA SER A 40 11.13 -8.35 -4.12
C SER A 40 9.79 -7.62 -4.11
N TRP A 41 8.70 -8.36 -4.13
CA TRP A 41 7.34 -7.84 -3.98
C TRP A 41 7.19 -7.08 -2.67
N ARG A 42 7.60 -7.67 -1.54
CA ARG A 42 7.48 -7.07 -0.20
C ARG A 42 8.21 -5.74 -0.11
N ALA A 43 9.43 -5.67 -0.65
CA ALA A 43 10.22 -4.43 -0.70
C ALA A 43 9.51 -3.33 -1.52
N ARG A 44 8.97 -3.67 -2.69
CA ARG A 44 8.21 -2.73 -3.53
C ARG A 44 6.93 -2.30 -2.85
N ALA A 45 6.17 -3.23 -2.29
CA ALA A 45 4.91 -2.97 -1.58
C ALA A 45 5.12 -2.01 -0.40
N LEU A 46 6.17 -2.21 0.40
CA LEU A 46 6.55 -1.28 1.47
C LEU A 46 6.87 0.12 0.95
N ASN A 47 7.62 0.22 -0.15
CA ASN A 47 7.94 1.52 -0.76
C ASN A 47 6.68 2.26 -1.20
N HIS A 48 5.76 1.55 -1.87
CA HIS A 48 4.49 2.14 -2.31
C HIS A 48 3.57 2.52 -1.15
N LEU A 49 3.49 1.69 -0.11
CA LEU A 49 2.70 2.00 1.06
C LEU A 49 3.26 3.24 1.80
N SER A 50 4.59 3.32 1.96
CA SER A 50 5.25 4.47 2.56
C SER A 50 5.00 5.75 1.76
N LYS A 51 5.14 5.72 0.43
CA LYS A 51 4.80 6.86 -0.44
C LYS A 51 3.32 7.23 -0.36
N ALA A 52 2.42 6.26 -0.27
CA ALA A 52 0.99 6.56 -0.13
C ALA A 52 0.69 7.29 1.18
N THR A 53 1.38 6.97 2.29
CA THR A 53 1.14 7.64 3.58
C THR A 53 1.46 9.14 3.58
N SER A 54 2.26 9.64 2.63
CA SER A 54 2.48 11.07 2.47
C SER A 54 1.43 11.78 1.62
N PHE A 55 0.52 11.06 0.95
CA PHE A 55 -0.46 11.67 0.05
C PHE A 55 -1.64 12.26 0.83
N HIS A 56 -1.90 13.54 0.60
CA HIS A 56 -3.05 14.25 1.13
C HIS A 56 -3.88 14.86 -0.01
N CYS A 57 -5.20 14.71 0.05
CA CYS A 57 -6.11 15.28 -0.94
C CYS A 57 -7.26 16.03 -0.26
N HIS A 58 -7.28 17.36 -0.34
CA HIS A 58 -8.33 18.18 0.30
C HIS A 58 -9.73 17.98 -0.28
N ARG A 59 -9.82 17.62 -1.57
CA ARG A 59 -11.09 17.53 -2.31
C ARG A 59 -11.59 16.09 -2.47
N ALA A 60 -10.88 15.12 -1.90
CA ALA A 60 -11.32 13.73 -1.90
C ALA A 60 -12.62 13.59 -1.08
N LYS A 61 -13.56 12.77 -1.54
CA LYS A 61 -14.80 12.54 -0.80
C LYS A 61 -14.54 11.62 0.39
N PRO A 62 -15.39 11.62 1.43
CA PRO A 62 -15.30 10.66 2.54
C PRO A 62 -15.21 9.20 2.09
N ALA A 63 -15.85 8.85 0.97
CA ALA A 63 -15.74 7.52 0.37
C ALA A 63 -14.32 7.21 -0.15
N ASP A 64 -13.66 8.17 -0.78
CA ASP A 64 -12.28 8.03 -1.27
C ASP A 64 -11.32 7.79 -0.10
N PHE A 65 -11.46 8.54 1.00
CA PHE A 65 -10.65 8.33 2.21
C PHE A 65 -10.86 6.96 2.84
N ARG A 66 -12.10 6.45 2.89
CA ARG A 66 -12.39 5.08 3.39
C ARG A 66 -11.74 4.03 2.50
N GLN A 67 -11.86 4.17 1.19
CA GLN A 67 -11.25 3.26 0.23
C GLN A 67 -9.72 3.27 0.32
N PHE A 68 -9.11 4.45 0.46
CA PHE A 68 -7.68 4.61 0.65
C PHE A 68 -7.20 3.93 1.94
N LYS A 69 -7.84 4.23 3.07
CA LYS A 69 -7.52 3.59 4.36
C LYS A 69 -7.64 2.07 4.26
N SER A 70 -8.71 1.57 3.66
CA SER A 70 -8.93 0.14 3.45
C SER A 70 -7.84 -0.49 2.58
N ALA A 71 -7.46 0.15 1.47
CA ALA A 71 -6.40 -0.34 0.58
C ALA A 71 -5.04 -0.39 1.30
N CYS A 72 -4.68 0.66 2.06
CA CYS A 72 -3.47 0.67 2.87
C CYS A 72 -3.45 -0.46 3.90
N GLN A 73 -4.56 -0.68 4.61
CA GLN A 73 -4.68 -1.74 5.62
C GLN A 73 -4.55 -3.13 5.01
N GLN A 74 -5.22 -3.37 3.88
CA GLN A 74 -5.13 -4.65 3.18
C GLN A 74 -3.71 -4.93 2.67
N LEU A 75 -3.06 -3.94 2.05
CA LEU A 75 -1.68 -4.09 1.60
C LEU A 75 -0.72 -4.31 2.77
N GLN A 76 -0.87 -3.57 3.87
CA GLN A 76 -0.07 -3.75 5.08
C GLN A 76 -0.24 -5.16 5.65
N HIS A 77 -1.46 -5.69 5.66
CA HIS A 77 -1.72 -7.05 6.12
C HIS A 77 -1.01 -8.09 5.23
N SER A 78 -1.12 -7.96 3.89
CA SER A 78 -0.37 -8.83 2.96
C SER A 78 1.15 -8.67 3.10
N ILE A 79 1.66 -7.48 3.38
CA ILE A 79 3.09 -7.27 3.66
C ILE A 79 3.50 -8.02 4.93
N ASN A 80 2.64 -8.04 5.94
CA ASN A 80 2.90 -8.70 7.22
C ASN A 80 2.79 -10.23 7.13
N SER A 81 2.07 -10.76 6.13
CA SER A 81 2.06 -12.21 5.83
C SER A 81 3.27 -12.68 5.04
N VAL A 82 4.26 -11.81 4.76
CA VAL A 82 5.51 -12.15 4.08
C VAL A 82 6.71 -11.72 4.94
N SER A 83 7.62 -12.65 5.23
CA SER A 83 8.85 -12.36 5.96
C SER A 83 9.81 -11.49 5.13
N ARG A 84 10.90 -11.01 5.75
CA ARG A 84 11.93 -10.25 5.03
C ARG A 84 12.66 -11.10 3.98
N GLU A 85 12.65 -12.41 4.17
CA GLU A 85 13.24 -13.44 3.33
C GLU A 85 12.22 -14.03 2.33
N GLY A 86 11.00 -13.48 2.26
CA GLY A 86 9.98 -13.88 1.28
C GLY A 86 9.16 -15.11 1.64
N GLN A 87 9.30 -15.63 2.87
CA GLN A 87 8.50 -16.75 3.36
C GLN A 87 7.08 -16.27 3.70
N LEU A 88 6.07 -17.09 3.42
CA LEU A 88 4.71 -16.81 3.88
C LEU A 88 4.63 -17.09 5.39
N ILE A 89 4.21 -16.08 6.14
CA ILE A 89 3.96 -16.16 7.57
C ILE A 89 2.46 -16.42 7.71
N ASN A 90 2.08 -17.54 8.32
CA ASN A 90 0.69 -17.75 8.72
C ASN A 90 0.34 -16.71 9.78
N VAL A 91 -0.34 -15.65 9.34
CA VAL A 91 -1.00 -14.70 10.24
C VAL A 91 -2.35 -15.35 10.57
N ALA A 92 -2.43 -15.97 11.75
CA ALA A 92 -3.66 -16.55 12.29
C ALA A 92 -4.78 -15.50 12.41
#